data_AF-A0AAD3NWI8-F1
#
_entry.id   AF-A0AAD3NWI8-F1
#
_cell.length_a   1.000
_cell.length_b   1.000
_cell.length_c   1.000
_cell.angle_alpha   90.00
_cell.angle_beta   90.00
_cell.angle_gamma   90.00
#
_symmetry.space_group_name_H-M   'P 1'
#
loop_
_entity.id
_entity.type
_entity.pdbx_description
1 polymer ?
#
loop_
_entity_poly.entity_id
_entity_poly.type
_entity_poly.pdbx_seq_one_letter_code
_entity_poly.pdbx_strand_id
1 'polypeptide(L)'
;MIGRGDWKAYRNVEDKDLEPIFKEKEKELFSEERMAARFETFEQLTLASLDAQTDPDFKLLVISSDRMPKTYRQKLQTLCDARPYVELRFVPPMHVADAQIKTLEEMGLELKDCLQFRLDDDDCVSKDYIRKLHKHGDTLWKAHGAFAVSFPTVIYSVIDGPTQGLYRWFNPFLGVGVAVRHPQRTVFGFAHYRIPTVMVALTDPSVPSIVTHYGMNDTPRHAKEILAKRGMKKASREELDRIIERHFDFLQGQGAKTAGL
;
A
#
# COMPACT_ATOMS: atom_id res chain seq x y z
N MET A 1 0.90 -10.34 -6.24
CA MET A 1 0.38 -11.72 -6.19
C MET A 1 -0.36 -12.03 -7.49
N ILE A 2 -0.28 -13.26 -8.01
CA ILE A 2 -1.14 -13.74 -9.10
C ILE A 2 -2.38 -14.35 -8.45
N GLY A 3 -3.58 -14.04 -8.93
CA GLY A 3 -4.82 -14.49 -8.29
C GLY A 3 -5.88 -13.39 -8.24
N ARG A 4 -7.05 -13.74 -7.72
CA ARG A 4 -8.18 -12.80 -7.64
C ARG A 4 -7.88 -11.70 -6.61
N GLY A 5 -8.22 -10.46 -6.93
CA GLY A 5 -7.99 -9.28 -6.11
C GLY A 5 -8.66 -8.08 -6.79
N ASP A 6 -8.06 -6.89 -6.72
CA ASP A 6 -8.59 -5.70 -7.41
C ASP A 6 -8.45 -5.74 -8.95
N TRP A 7 -7.76 -6.76 -9.48
CA TRP A 7 -7.47 -6.91 -10.91
C TRP A 7 -8.71 -7.10 -11.77
N LYS A 8 -8.87 -6.24 -12.78
CA LYS A 8 -9.98 -6.32 -13.76
C LYS A 8 -9.94 -7.61 -14.59
N ALA A 9 -8.77 -8.20 -14.79
CA ALA A 9 -8.54 -9.35 -15.67
C ALA A 9 -9.25 -10.64 -15.24
N TYR A 10 -9.64 -10.77 -13.96
CA TYR A 10 -10.25 -11.98 -13.42
C TYR A 10 -11.77 -11.89 -13.24
N ARG A 11 -12.39 -10.77 -13.63
CA ARG A 11 -13.84 -10.58 -13.49
C ARG A 11 -14.60 -11.46 -14.48
N ASN A 12 -15.57 -12.24 -13.97
CA ASN A 12 -16.45 -13.11 -14.77
C ASN A 12 -15.72 -14.21 -15.57
N VAL A 13 -14.54 -14.64 -15.11
CA VAL A 13 -13.81 -15.78 -15.71
C VAL A 13 -13.98 -17.02 -14.84
N GLU A 14 -14.47 -18.11 -15.44
CA GLU A 14 -14.60 -19.43 -14.80
C GLU A 14 -13.23 -19.98 -14.39
N ASP A 15 -13.19 -20.75 -13.30
CA ASP A 15 -11.92 -21.21 -12.70
C ASP A 15 -11.06 -22.04 -13.68
N LYS A 16 -11.72 -22.82 -14.55
CA LYS A 16 -11.06 -23.65 -15.58
C LYS A 16 -10.30 -22.84 -16.64
N ASP A 17 -10.64 -21.56 -16.82
CA ASP A 17 -10.11 -20.69 -17.86
C ASP A 17 -9.06 -19.70 -17.32
N LEU A 18 -8.70 -19.80 -16.03
CA LEU A 18 -7.77 -18.87 -15.36
C LEU A 18 -6.29 -19.16 -15.65
N GLU A 19 -5.92 -20.40 -15.95
CA GLU A 19 -4.51 -20.79 -16.10
C GLU A 19 -3.78 -20.04 -17.24
N PRO A 20 -4.37 -19.86 -18.45
CA PRO A 20 -3.77 -19.01 -19.48
C PRO A 20 -3.58 -17.56 -19.02
N ILE A 21 -4.54 -17.01 -18.27
CA ILE A 21 -4.48 -15.64 -17.72
C ILE A 21 -3.37 -15.52 -16.69
N PHE A 22 -3.20 -16.53 -15.83
CA PHE A 22 -2.09 -16.58 -14.88
C PHE A 22 -0.74 -16.55 -15.59
N LYS A 23 -0.55 -17.36 -16.65
CA LYS A 23 0.69 -17.38 -17.43
C LYS A 23 0.98 -16.06 -18.15
N GLU A 24 -0.04 -15.38 -18.66
CA GLU A 24 0.12 -14.05 -19.23
C GLU A 24 0.55 -13.04 -18.16
N LYS A 25 -0.12 -13.06 -17.01
CA LYS A 25 0.21 -12.19 -15.87
C LYS A 25 1.58 -12.48 -15.28
N GLU A 26 2.06 -13.71 -15.27
CA GLU A 26 3.43 -14.03 -14.87
C GLU A 26 4.46 -13.28 -15.71
N LYS A 27 4.28 -13.25 -17.04
CA LYS A 27 5.19 -12.55 -17.95
C LYS A 27 5.19 -11.03 -17.72
N GLU A 28 4.00 -10.46 -17.52
CA GLU A 28 3.83 -9.03 -17.25
C GLU A 28 4.40 -8.64 -15.88
N LEU A 29 4.01 -9.36 -14.82
CA LEU A 29 4.34 -9.03 -13.44
C LEU A 29 5.82 -9.26 -13.12
N PHE A 30 6.43 -10.28 -13.73
CA PHE A 30 7.81 -10.68 -13.48
C PHE A 30 8.78 -10.30 -14.60
N SER A 31 8.39 -9.36 -15.48
CA SER A 31 9.34 -8.77 -16.42
C SER A 31 10.50 -8.10 -15.65
N GLU A 32 11.69 -8.16 -16.22
CA GLU A 32 12.91 -7.67 -15.57
C GLU A 32 12.80 -6.19 -15.17
N GLU A 33 12.34 -5.35 -16.09
CA GLU A 33 12.13 -3.92 -15.86
C GLU A 33 11.13 -3.66 -14.71
N ARG A 34 9.98 -4.35 -14.72
CA ARG A 34 8.96 -4.17 -13.68
C ARG A 34 9.46 -4.63 -12.32
N MET A 35 10.16 -5.77 -12.26
CA MET A 35 10.69 -6.30 -11.01
C MET A 35 11.81 -5.43 -10.45
N ALA A 36 12.70 -4.91 -11.30
CA ALA A 36 13.72 -3.96 -10.87
C ALA A 36 13.07 -2.72 -10.22
N ALA A 37 12.10 -2.10 -10.90
CA ALA A 37 11.38 -0.93 -10.37
C ALA A 37 10.64 -1.24 -9.06
N ARG A 38 9.90 -2.37 -9.00
CA ARG A 38 9.13 -2.75 -7.80
C ARG A 38 10.02 -3.08 -6.61
N PHE A 39 11.16 -3.73 -6.82
CA PHE A 39 12.12 -3.94 -5.73
C PHE A 39 12.71 -2.62 -5.23
N GLU A 40 13.02 -1.70 -6.14
CA GLU A 40 13.53 -0.39 -5.76
C GLU A 40 12.49 0.37 -4.92
N THR A 41 11.25 0.49 -5.39
CA THR A 41 10.20 1.19 -4.63
C THR A 41 9.88 0.48 -3.32
N PHE A 42 9.81 -0.85 -3.32
CA PHE A 42 9.49 -1.61 -2.12
C PHE A 42 10.57 -1.43 -1.05
N GLU A 43 11.84 -1.49 -1.43
CA GLU A 43 12.96 -1.33 -0.51
C GLU A 43 13.12 0.14 -0.06
N GLN A 44 13.16 1.06 -1.01
CA GLN A 44 13.54 2.45 -0.78
C GLN A 44 12.38 3.32 -0.27
N LEU A 45 11.14 2.92 -0.50
CA LEU A 45 9.94 3.66 -0.09
C LEU A 45 9.15 2.89 0.96
N THR A 46 8.56 1.76 0.58
CA THR A 46 7.60 1.06 1.45
C THR A 46 8.26 0.53 2.71
N LEU A 47 9.30 -0.30 2.57
CA LEU A 47 10.04 -0.85 3.72
C LEU A 47 10.76 0.24 4.49
N ALA A 48 11.43 1.19 3.82
CA ALA A 48 12.06 2.32 4.48
C ALA A 48 11.08 3.12 5.37
N SER A 49 9.85 3.32 4.90
CA SER A 49 8.81 4.01 5.69
C SER A 49 8.34 3.23 6.91
N LEU A 50 8.38 1.90 6.83
CA LEU A 50 8.00 1.00 7.92
C LEU A 50 9.15 0.82 8.92
N ASP A 51 10.40 0.76 8.44
CA ASP A 51 11.61 0.75 9.27
C ASP A 51 11.71 2.03 10.11
N ALA A 52 11.26 3.16 9.56
CA ALA A 52 11.33 4.45 10.21
C ALA A 52 10.21 4.72 11.23
N GLN A 53 9.25 3.80 11.43
CA GLN A 53 8.12 4.06 12.31
C GLN A 53 8.57 4.37 13.75
N THR A 54 8.03 5.45 14.29
CA THR A 54 8.25 5.88 15.69
C THR A 54 7.57 4.97 16.71
N ASP A 55 6.64 4.14 16.26
CA ASP A 55 5.98 3.10 17.02
C ASP A 55 6.18 1.75 16.29
N PRO A 56 6.99 0.83 16.83
CA PRO A 56 7.33 -0.43 16.18
C PRO A 56 6.31 -1.54 16.42
N ASP A 57 5.22 -1.30 17.16
CA ASP A 57 4.26 -2.33 17.56
C ASP A 57 3.27 -2.69 16.44
N PHE A 58 3.79 -3.23 15.34
CA PHE A 58 2.98 -3.68 14.23
C PHE A 58 3.59 -4.92 13.57
N LYS A 59 2.79 -5.59 12.74
CA LYS A 59 3.23 -6.62 11.82
C LYS A 59 2.88 -6.22 10.39
N LEU A 60 3.77 -6.52 9.45
CA LEU A 60 3.54 -6.37 8.02
C LEU A 60 3.43 -7.74 7.38
N LEU A 61 2.26 -8.06 6.84
CA LEU A 61 2.08 -9.25 6.01
C LEU A 61 2.40 -8.92 4.54
N VAL A 62 3.50 -9.48 4.03
CA VAL A 62 3.88 -9.38 2.62
C VAL A 62 3.40 -10.63 1.89
N ILE A 63 2.49 -10.47 0.93
CA ILE A 63 1.93 -11.58 0.15
C ILE A 63 2.45 -11.51 -1.29
N SER A 64 3.15 -12.55 -1.70
CA SER A 64 3.68 -12.72 -3.05
C SER A 64 3.23 -14.04 -3.68
N SER A 65 3.45 -14.21 -4.99
CA SER A 65 3.05 -15.41 -5.72
C SER A 65 4.07 -16.53 -5.55
N ASP A 66 3.62 -17.76 -5.35
CA ASP A 66 4.49 -18.95 -5.38
C ASP A 66 5.12 -19.20 -6.77
N ARG A 67 4.53 -18.62 -7.82
CA ARG A 67 5.03 -18.63 -9.20
C ARG A 67 6.13 -17.59 -9.46
N MET A 68 6.52 -16.79 -8.46
CA MET A 68 7.60 -15.81 -8.59
C MET A 68 8.92 -16.52 -8.96
N PRO A 69 9.68 -16.04 -9.97
CA PRO A 69 10.97 -16.60 -10.33
C PRO A 69 11.93 -16.68 -9.13
N LYS A 70 12.71 -17.77 -9.08
CA LYS A 70 13.56 -18.10 -7.93
C LYS A 70 14.50 -16.96 -7.50
N THR A 71 15.07 -16.23 -8.46
CA THR A 71 15.97 -15.09 -8.22
C THR A 71 15.26 -13.96 -7.46
N TYR A 72 14.07 -13.59 -7.91
CA TYR A 72 13.25 -12.57 -7.24
C TYR A 72 12.72 -13.06 -5.90
N ARG A 73 12.33 -14.34 -5.81
CA ARG A 73 11.90 -14.94 -4.55
C ARG A 73 12.99 -14.85 -3.49
N GLN A 74 14.24 -15.17 -3.84
CA GLN A 74 15.39 -15.07 -2.94
C GLN A 74 15.68 -13.61 -2.52
N LYS A 75 15.59 -12.67 -3.48
CA LYS A 75 15.76 -11.24 -3.18
C LYS A 75 14.69 -10.73 -2.21
N LEU A 76 13.41 -11.05 -2.45
CA LEU A 76 12.31 -10.67 -1.58
C LEU A 76 12.45 -11.28 -0.18
N GLN A 77 12.81 -12.56 -0.11
CA GLN A 77 13.05 -13.24 1.16
C GLN A 77 14.17 -12.54 1.96
N THR A 78 15.28 -12.18 1.31
CA THR A 78 16.40 -11.47 1.95
C THR A 78 15.97 -10.13 2.54
N LEU A 79 15.15 -9.36 1.80
CA LEU A 79 14.62 -8.08 2.28
C LEU A 79 13.69 -8.26 3.49
N CYS A 80 12.82 -9.27 3.46
CA CYS A 80 11.86 -9.52 4.54
C CYS A 80 12.52 -10.12 5.79
N ASP A 81 13.46 -11.07 5.66
CA ASP A 81 14.13 -11.73 6.79
C ASP A 81 14.96 -10.78 7.64
N ALA A 82 15.40 -9.65 7.06
CA ALA A 82 16.10 -8.60 7.78
C ALA A 82 15.21 -7.86 8.80
N ARG A 83 13.88 -8.09 8.80
CA ARG A 83 12.90 -7.30 9.54
C ARG A 83 11.97 -8.20 10.38
N PRO A 84 12.06 -8.17 11.72
CA PRO A 84 11.27 -9.05 12.59
C PRO A 84 9.77 -8.73 12.63
N TYR A 85 9.36 -7.56 12.11
CA TYR A 85 7.97 -7.18 11.98
C TYR A 85 7.32 -7.72 10.68
N VAL A 86 8.09 -8.31 9.77
CA VAL A 86 7.59 -8.77 8.46
C VAL A 86 7.28 -10.27 8.47
N GLU A 87 6.07 -10.61 8.03
CA GLU A 87 5.65 -11.98 7.74
C GLU A 87 5.51 -12.14 6.21
N LEU A 88 6.43 -12.90 5.59
CA LEU A 88 6.41 -13.13 4.15
C LEU A 88 5.68 -14.44 3.81
N ARG A 89 4.73 -14.37 2.87
CA ARG A 89 4.00 -15.53 2.35
C ARG A 89 4.06 -15.58 0.83
N PHE A 90 4.49 -16.72 0.30
CA PHE A 90 4.32 -17.08 -1.11
C PHE A 90 3.12 -17.99 -1.24
N VAL A 91 2.09 -17.54 -1.95
CA VAL A 91 0.81 -18.25 -2.05
C VAL A 91 0.50 -18.63 -3.50
N PRO A 92 -0.22 -19.75 -3.73
CA PRO A 92 -0.76 -20.07 -5.05
C PRO A 92 -1.81 -19.03 -5.48
N PRO A 93 -2.27 -19.05 -6.74
CA PRO A 93 -3.33 -18.15 -7.17
C PRO A 93 -4.59 -18.24 -6.31
N MET A 94 -4.86 -17.19 -5.53
CA MET A 94 -5.99 -17.11 -4.61
C MET A 94 -6.41 -15.65 -4.35
N HIS A 95 -7.45 -15.44 -3.55
CA HIS A 95 -7.85 -14.09 -3.14
C HIS A 95 -6.94 -13.56 -2.04
N VAL A 96 -6.56 -12.28 -2.10
CA VAL A 96 -5.66 -11.67 -1.09
C VAL A 96 -6.27 -11.70 0.32
N ALA A 97 -7.59 -11.53 0.42
CA ALA A 97 -8.31 -11.65 1.69
C ALA A 97 -8.20 -13.06 2.29
N ASP A 98 -8.27 -14.11 1.46
CA ASP A 98 -8.17 -15.50 1.91
C ASP A 98 -6.74 -15.80 2.39
N ALA A 99 -5.72 -15.29 1.67
CA ALA A 99 -4.33 -15.42 2.05
C ALA A 99 -4.05 -14.73 3.39
N GLN A 100 -4.65 -13.55 3.61
CA GLN A 100 -4.55 -12.83 4.87
C GLN A 100 -5.23 -13.57 6.02
N ILE A 101 -6.45 -14.07 5.84
CA ILE A 101 -7.17 -14.83 6.87
C ILE A 101 -6.36 -16.06 7.27
N LYS A 102 -5.91 -16.85 6.30
CA LYS A 102 -5.07 -18.04 6.55
C LYS A 102 -3.81 -17.68 7.33
N THR A 103 -3.15 -16.57 6.99
CA THR A 103 -1.93 -16.15 7.69
C THR A 103 -2.21 -15.72 9.12
N LEU A 104 -3.31 -14.99 9.37
CA LEU A 104 -3.72 -14.63 10.72
C LEU A 104 -4.01 -15.88 11.57
N GLU A 105 -4.71 -16.87 11.01
CA GLU A 105 -4.97 -18.16 11.68
C GLU A 105 -3.66 -18.89 12.05
N GLU A 106 -2.68 -18.95 11.14
CA GLU A 106 -1.35 -19.52 11.40
C GLU A 106 -0.59 -18.78 12.53
N MET A 107 -0.83 -17.47 12.66
CA MET A 107 -0.23 -16.63 13.71
C MET A 107 -1.02 -16.68 15.02
N GLY A 108 -2.15 -17.39 15.09
CA GLY A 108 -3.03 -17.41 16.26
C GLY A 108 -3.74 -16.07 16.51
N LEU A 109 -3.96 -15.28 15.46
CA LEU A 109 -4.62 -13.98 15.51
C LEU A 109 -6.03 -14.06 14.91
N GLU A 110 -6.97 -13.31 15.48
CA GLU A 110 -8.34 -13.19 14.97
C GLU A 110 -8.59 -11.78 14.42
N LEU A 111 -9.36 -11.67 13.32
CA LEU A 111 -9.69 -10.37 12.69
C LEU A 111 -10.31 -9.37 13.67
N LYS A 112 -11.10 -9.85 14.64
CA LYS A 112 -11.77 -9.02 15.64
C LYS A 112 -10.80 -8.29 16.56
N ASP A 113 -9.56 -8.77 16.66
CA ASP A 113 -8.47 -8.28 17.50
C ASP A 113 -7.42 -7.48 16.70
N CYS A 114 -7.64 -7.31 15.38
CA CYS A 114 -6.70 -6.63 14.48
C CYS A 114 -7.30 -5.33 13.89
N LEU A 115 -6.55 -4.22 14.02
CA LEU A 115 -6.71 -3.04 13.16
C LEU A 115 -5.75 -3.20 11.98
N GLN A 116 -6.32 -3.47 10.81
CA GLN A 116 -5.56 -3.82 9.61
C GLN A 116 -5.40 -2.58 8.74
N PHE A 117 -4.22 -2.35 8.18
CA PHE A 117 -4.04 -1.37 7.11
C PHE A 117 -3.54 -2.03 5.84
N ARG A 118 -3.83 -1.39 4.70
CA ARG A 118 -3.25 -1.77 3.40
C ARG A 118 -2.24 -0.73 2.95
N LEU A 119 -1.20 -1.20 2.28
CA LEU A 119 -0.15 -0.40 1.70
C LEU A 119 0.38 -1.13 0.46
N ASP A 120 0.47 -0.42 -0.66
CA ASP A 120 1.02 -0.98 -1.90
C ASP A 120 2.56 -0.91 -1.86
N ASP A 121 3.26 -1.71 -2.67
CA ASP A 121 4.72 -1.90 -2.64
C ASP A 121 5.53 -0.76 -3.29
N ASP A 122 4.85 0.33 -3.65
CA ASP A 122 5.40 1.57 -4.20
C ASP A 122 4.92 2.83 -3.47
N ASP A 123 4.18 2.65 -2.37
CA ASP A 123 3.70 3.71 -1.51
C ASP A 123 4.55 3.84 -0.24
N CYS A 124 4.56 5.05 0.32
CA CYS A 124 5.28 5.41 1.53
C CYS A 124 4.38 6.16 2.51
N VAL A 125 4.44 5.80 3.78
CA VAL A 125 3.69 6.46 4.87
C VAL A 125 4.61 7.26 5.78
N SER A 126 4.09 8.27 6.46
CA SER A 126 4.87 9.00 7.46
C SER A 126 5.43 8.07 8.55
N LYS A 127 6.60 8.38 9.11
CA LYS A 127 7.15 7.73 10.32
C LYS A 127 6.26 7.81 11.58
N ASP A 128 5.24 8.65 11.55
CA ASP A 128 4.25 8.81 12.63
C ASP A 128 2.97 7.98 12.40
N TYR A 129 2.87 7.25 11.28
CA TYR A 129 1.65 6.60 10.83
C TYR A 129 1.12 5.58 11.85
N ILE A 130 1.95 4.63 12.29
CA ILE A 130 1.53 3.56 13.23
C ILE A 130 1.11 4.17 14.57
N ARG A 131 1.94 5.05 15.13
CA ARG A 131 1.65 5.76 16.38
C ARG A 131 0.31 6.50 16.35
N LYS A 132 -0.01 7.16 15.23
CA LYS A 132 -1.28 7.87 15.04
C LYS A 132 -2.44 6.90 14.87
N LEU A 133 -2.23 5.82 14.13
CA LEU A 133 -3.22 4.78 13.92
C LEU A 133 -3.60 4.10 15.24
N HIS A 134 -2.64 3.75 16.08
CA HIS A 134 -2.87 3.21 17.43
C HIS A 134 -3.71 4.15 18.28
N LYS A 135 -3.36 5.44 18.32
CA LYS A 135 -4.14 6.44 19.08
C LYS A 135 -5.62 6.45 18.66
N HIS A 136 -5.91 6.41 17.36
CA HIS A 136 -7.28 6.36 16.85
C HIS A 136 -7.94 5.02 17.14
N GLY A 137 -7.20 3.92 16.97
CA GLY A 137 -7.60 2.57 17.33
C GLY A 137 -8.08 2.48 18.78
N ASP A 138 -7.24 2.82 19.75
CA ASP A 138 -7.53 2.81 21.19
C ASP A 138 -8.78 3.60 21.59
N THR A 139 -9.08 4.65 20.82
CA THR A 139 -10.24 5.49 21.06
C THR A 139 -11.50 4.87 20.45
N LEU A 140 -11.47 4.51 19.17
CA LEU A 140 -12.63 4.00 18.44
C LEU A 140 -13.03 2.60 18.89
N TRP A 141 -12.07 1.77 19.29
CA TRP A 141 -12.31 0.39 19.73
C TRP A 141 -13.23 0.29 20.94
N LYS A 142 -13.21 1.30 21.81
CA LYS A 142 -14.03 1.37 23.03
C LYS A 142 -15.52 1.48 22.73
N ALA A 143 -15.89 2.00 21.55
CA ALA A 143 -17.27 2.31 21.20
C ALA A 143 -17.78 1.55 19.97
N HIS A 144 -16.89 0.99 19.14
CA HIS A 144 -17.27 0.48 17.82
C HIS A 144 -16.73 -0.92 17.52
N GLY A 145 -17.66 -1.83 17.22
CA GLY A 145 -17.40 -3.20 16.73
C GLY A 145 -16.68 -3.25 15.37
N ALA A 146 -16.84 -2.22 14.55
CA ALA A 146 -16.13 -2.04 13.30
C ALA A 146 -15.93 -0.55 13.04
N PHE A 147 -14.74 -0.17 12.57
CA PHE A 147 -14.42 1.21 12.23
C PHE A 147 -13.28 1.28 11.21
N ALA A 148 -13.10 2.45 10.62
CA ALA A 148 -12.01 2.72 9.71
C ALA A 148 -11.31 4.05 10.02
N VAL A 149 -10.04 4.14 9.63
CA VAL A 149 -9.21 5.35 9.75
C VAL A 149 -8.57 5.61 8.39
N SER A 150 -8.56 6.87 7.96
CA SER A 150 -7.84 7.33 6.78
C SER A 150 -7.05 8.59 7.07
N PHE A 151 -5.85 8.65 6.50
CA PHE A 151 -4.98 9.82 6.50
C PHE A 151 -4.93 10.40 5.08
N PRO A 152 -5.74 11.43 4.77
CA PRO A 152 -6.06 11.86 3.40
C PRO A 152 -5.00 12.77 2.77
N THR A 153 -3.98 13.21 3.52
CA THR A 153 -2.97 14.14 3.03
C THR A 153 -1.94 13.36 2.22
N VAL A 154 -1.92 13.54 0.90
CA VAL A 154 -1.07 12.79 -0.02
C VAL A 154 -0.15 13.74 -0.78
N ILE A 155 1.14 13.39 -0.83
CA ILE A 155 2.08 13.90 -1.82
C ILE A 155 2.05 12.90 -2.98
N TYR A 156 1.37 13.27 -4.05
CA TYR A 156 1.32 12.47 -5.26
C TYR A 156 2.51 12.86 -6.14
N SER A 157 3.43 11.91 -6.33
CA SER A 157 4.70 12.13 -7.02
C SER A 157 4.66 11.46 -8.39
N VAL A 158 4.55 12.28 -9.44
CA VAL A 158 4.64 11.80 -10.82
C VAL A 158 6.10 11.88 -11.24
N ILE A 159 6.75 10.72 -11.36
CA ILE A 159 8.21 10.61 -11.51
C ILE A 159 8.67 11.05 -12.91
N ASP A 160 7.86 10.83 -13.93
CA ASP A 160 8.21 11.05 -15.33
C ASP A 160 7.00 11.43 -16.21
N GLY A 161 7.29 11.78 -17.47
CA GLY A 161 6.29 12.11 -18.47
C GLY A 161 5.76 13.56 -18.40
N PRO A 162 4.74 13.90 -19.19
CA PRO A 162 4.31 15.29 -19.42
C PRO A 162 3.70 15.97 -18.19
N THR A 163 3.27 15.18 -17.20
CA THR A 163 2.72 15.66 -15.92
C THR A 163 3.66 15.43 -14.75
N GLN A 164 4.96 15.23 -15.01
CA GLN A 164 5.98 15.09 -13.98
C GLN A 164 5.91 16.24 -12.96
N GLY A 165 6.04 15.86 -11.69
CA GLY A 165 6.13 16.78 -10.56
C GLY A 165 5.42 16.27 -9.30
N LEU A 166 5.53 17.07 -8.25
CA LEU A 166 4.91 16.82 -6.96
C LEU A 166 3.55 17.52 -6.87
N TYR A 167 2.58 16.83 -6.30
CA TYR A 167 1.22 17.33 -6.15
C TYR A 167 0.73 17.11 -4.72
N ARG A 168 0.16 18.15 -4.11
CA ARG A 168 -0.64 18.01 -2.90
C ARG A 168 -2.02 17.53 -3.28
N TRP A 169 -2.47 16.47 -2.61
CA TRP A 169 -3.78 15.88 -2.84
C TRP A 169 -4.44 15.54 -1.52
N PHE A 170 -5.68 16.00 -1.34
CA PHE A 170 -6.51 15.60 -0.21
C PHE A 170 -7.51 14.56 -0.71
N ASN A 171 -7.31 13.29 -0.34
CA ASN A 171 -8.16 12.20 -0.80
C ASN A 171 -8.43 11.18 0.32
N PRO A 172 -9.53 11.33 1.07
CA PRO A 172 -9.88 10.40 2.13
C PRO A 172 -10.25 9.03 1.56
N PHE A 173 -9.84 8.00 2.29
CA PHE A 173 -9.99 6.60 1.92
C PHE A 173 -9.39 6.28 0.54
N LEU A 174 -8.25 6.89 0.20
CA LEU A 174 -7.34 6.37 -0.82
C LEU A 174 -6.74 5.03 -0.35
N GLY A 175 -6.29 4.18 -1.28
CA GLY A 175 -5.73 2.87 -0.96
C GLY A 175 -4.49 2.91 -0.04
N VAL A 176 -3.73 4.01 -0.04
CA VAL A 176 -2.52 4.17 0.79
C VAL A 176 -2.87 4.34 2.28
N GLY A 177 -2.48 3.38 3.11
CA GLY A 177 -2.60 3.48 4.57
C GLY A 177 -4.04 3.61 5.07
N VAL A 178 -5.04 3.17 4.30
CA VAL A 178 -6.40 3.05 4.82
C VAL A 178 -6.44 1.86 5.78
N ALA A 179 -7.00 2.10 6.96
CA ALA A 179 -7.09 1.11 8.01
C ALA A 179 -8.53 0.76 8.35
N VAL A 180 -8.77 -0.51 8.63
CA VAL A 180 -10.07 -1.09 8.96
C VAL A 180 -9.91 -2.07 10.12
N ARG A 181 -10.76 -1.92 11.13
CA ARG A 181 -11.05 -2.96 12.12
C ARG A 181 -12.43 -3.52 11.81
N HIS A 182 -12.52 -4.82 11.56
CA HIS A 182 -13.79 -5.49 11.30
C HIS A 182 -13.74 -6.96 11.75
N PRO A 183 -14.75 -7.49 12.46
CA PRO A 183 -14.64 -8.81 13.09
C PRO A 183 -14.65 -9.99 12.12
N GLN A 184 -15.21 -9.81 10.91
CA GLN A 184 -15.35 -10.91 9.93
C GLN A 184 -14.75 -10.62 8.55
N ARG A 185 -14.16 -9.45 8.32
CA ARG A 185 -13.68 -9.05 6.98
C ARG A 185 -12.31 -8.43 7.08
N THR A 186 -11.49 -8.69 6.07
CA THR A 186 -10.20 -8.02 5.95
C THR A 186 -10.35 -6.60 5.41
N VAL A 187 -9.28 -5.80 5.49
CA VAL A 187 -9.22 -4.48 4.84
C VAL A 187 -9.49 -4.55 3.32
N PHE A 188 -9.09 -5.64 2.66
CA PHE A 188 -9.35 -5.91 1.24
C PHE A 188 -10.78 -6.40 0.95
N GLY A 189 -11.58 -6.68 1.99
CA GLY A 189 -13.00 -7.01 1.84
C GLY A 189 -13.90 -5.81 1.52
N PHE A 190 -13.32 -4.61 1.41
CA PHE A 190 -14.02 -3.37 1.13
C PHE A 190 -13.34 -2.63 -0.02
N ALA A 191 -14.14 -2.16 -0.98
CA ALA A 191 -13.66 -1.14 -1.90
C ALA A 191 -13.32 0.13 -1.08
N HIS A 192 -12.05 0.53 -1.06
CA HIS A 192 -11.54 1.52 -0.11
C HIS A 192 -12.37 2.82 -0.10
N TYR A 193 -12.74 3.33 -1.27
CA TYR A 193 -13.56 4.55 -1.42
C TYR A 193 -15.00 4.44 -0.88
N ARG A 194 -15.50 3.23 -0.62
CA ARG A 194 -16.84 2.95 -0.06
C ARG A 194 -16.85 2.71 1.44
N ILE A 195 -15.68 2.52 2.05
CA ILE A 195 -15.56 2.31 3.51
C ILE A 195 -16.37 3.34 4.33
N PRO A 196 -16.30 4.65 4.06
CA PRO A 196 -17.03 5.63 4.89
C PRO A 196 -18.56 5.55 4.75
N THR A 197 -19.09 4.79 3.79
CA THR A 197 -20.54 4.62 3.61
C THR A 197 -21.08 3.37 4.31
N VAL A 198 -20.23 2.53 4.91
CA VAL A 198 -20.64 1.22 5.44
C VAL A 198 -20.21 0.95 6.89
N MET A 199 -19.36 1.79 7.48
CA MET A 199 -18.96 1.68 8.89
C MET A 199 -18.57 3.05 9.46
N VAL A 200 -18.42 3.14 10.78
CA VAL A 200 -17.86 4.34 11.44
C VAL A 200 -16.48 4.62 10.88
N ALA A 201 -16.23 5.85 10.47
CA ALA A 201 -15.01 6.18 9.75
C ALA A 201 -14.45 7.53 10.20
N LEU A 202 -13.15 7.55 10.49
CA LEU A 202 -12.40 8.73 10.92
C LEU A 202 -11.43 9.16 9.81
N THR A 203 -11.33 10.47 9.59
CA THR A 203 -10.36 11.09 8.68
C THR A 203 -9.46 12.02 9.47
N ASP A 204 -8.14 11.78 9.44
CA ASP A 204 -7.14 12.59 10.15
C ASP A 204 -6.10 13.16 9.16
N PRO A 205 -6.13 14.46 8.83
CA PRO A 205 -5.18 15.06 7.88
C PRO A 205 -3.76 15.25 8.43
N SER A 206 -3.48 14.88 9.69
CA SER A 206 -2.25 15.26 10.40
C SER A 206 -1.00 14.45 10.06
N VAL A 207 -1.12 13.31 9.38
CA VAL A 207 0.03 12.57 8.82
C VAL A 207 -0.11 12.38 7.32
N PRO A 208 0.94 12.66 6.54
CA PRO A 208 0.92 12.49 5.10
C PRO A 208 1.37 11.08 4.65
N SER A 209 1.08 10.77 3.40
CA SER A 209 1.72 9.69 2.63
C SER A 209 2.31 10.21 1.32
N ILE A 210 3.21 9.44 0.71
CA ILE A 210 3.71 9.64 -0.64
C ILE A 210 3.21 8.48 -1.51
N VAL A 211 2.58 8.81 -2.63
CA VAL A 211 2.15 7.85 -3.66
C VAL A 211 2.94 8.16 -4.92
N THR A 212 3.73 7.19 -5.39
CA THR A 212 4.57 7.37 -6.58
C THR A 212 3.87 6.86 -7.83
N HIS A 213 4.12 7.54 -8.95
CA HIS A 213 3.59 7.15 -10.24
C HIS A 213 4.67 7.27 -11.32
N TYR A 214 5.12 6.11 -11.81
CA TYR A 214 6.22 5.98 -12.79
C TYR A 214 5.75 5.29 -14.08
N GLY A 215 4.44 5.19 -14.30
CA GLY A 215 3.83 4.75 -15.56
C GLY A 215 3.67 3.25 -15.74
N MET A 216 4.20 2.46 -14.82
CA MET A 216 3.98 1.02 -14.72
C MET A 216 2.96 0.65 -13.62
N ASN A 217 2.25 1.64 -13.11
CA ASN A 217 1.12 1.48 -12.19
C ASN A 217 -0.13 1.04 -12.97
N ASP A 218 -1.06 0.36 -12.31
CA ASP A 218 -2.36 -0.01 -12.92
C ASP A 218 -3.23 1.21 -13.23
N THR A 219 -2.99 2.32 -12.51
CA THR A 219 -3.57 3.62 -12.84
C THR A 219 -2.78 4.23 -14.01
N PRO A 220 -3.43 4.68 -15.09
CA PRO A 220 -2.73 5.35 -16.17
C PRO A 220 -2.29 6.75 -15.76
N ARG A 221 -1.20 7.25 -16.36
CA ARG A 221 -0.81 8.66 -16.22
C ARG A 221 -1.98 9.56 -16.61
N HIS A 222 -2.32 10.46 -15.70
CA HIS A 222 -3.43 11.38 -15.91
C HIS A 222 -2.94 12.65 -16.62
N ALA A 223 -3.73 13.09 -17.61
CA ALA A 223 -3.57 14.40 -18.20
C ALA A 223 -3.79 15.50 -17.14
N LYS A 224 -3.26 16.70 -17.39
CA LYS A 224 -3.28 17.82 -16.44
C LYS A 224 -4.70 18.16 -15.98
N GLU A 225 -5.68 18.07 -16.88
CA GLU A 225 -7.09 18.35 -16.63
C GLU A 225 -7.70 17.34 -15.64
N ILE A 226 -7.28 16.07 -15.72
CA ILE A 226 -7.74 15.02 -14.80
C ILE A 226 -7.13 15.22 -13.42
N LEU A 227 -5.83 15.56 -13.34
CA LEU A 227 -5.18 15.88 -12.06
C LEU A 227 -5.90 17.04 -11.37
N ALA A 228 -6.18 18.12 -12.10
CA ALA A 228 -6.91 19.28 -11.59
C ALA A 228 -8.34 18.91 -11.15
N LYS A 229 -9.07 18.12 -11.95
CA LYS A 229 -10.43 17.63 -11.60
C LYS A 229 -10.44 16.78 -10.34
N ARG A 230 -9.36 16.04 -10.08
CA ARG A 230 -9.17 15.24 -8.85
C ARG A 230 -8.75 16.08 -7.64
N GLY A 231 -8.59 17.39 -7.79
CA GLY A 231 -8.17 18.30 -6.72
C GLY A 231 -6.67 18.24 -6.42
N MET A 232 -5.86 17.65 -7.30
CA MET A 232 -4.41 17.62 -7.15
C MET A 232 -3.83 18.99 -7.51
N LYS A 233 -3.09 19.60 -6.57
CA LYS A 233 -2.46 20.90 -6.75
C LYS A 233 -0.95 20.71 -6.85
N LYS A 234 -0.35 21.12 -7.97
CA LYS A 234 1.10 21.05 -8.15
C LYS A 234 1.77 21.85 -7.04
N ALA A 235 2.82 21.28 -6.45
CA ALA A 235 3.60 21.89 -5.39
C ALA A 235 5.09 21.86 -5.78
N SER A 236 5.80 22.90 -5.38
CA SER A 236 7.24 22.97 -5.42
C SER A 236 7.86 22.11 -4.32
N ARG A 237 9.15 21.79 -4.45
CA ARG A 237 9.87 21.04 -3.42
C ARG A 237 9.95 21.87 -2.13
N GLU A 238 10.19 23.16 -2.26
CA GLU A 238 10.30 24.13 -1.17
C GLU A 238 9.03 24.21 -0.32
N GLU A 239 7.85 24.11 -0.96
CA GLU A 239 6.57 24.06 -0.25
C GLU A 239 6.37 22.77 0.56
N LEU A 240 7.07 21.69 0.18
CA LEU A 240 6.95 20.38 0.79
C LEU A 240 8.08 20.06 1.77
N ASP A 241 9.18 20.82 1.78
CA ASP A 241 10.36 20.54 2.60
C ASP A 241 10.01 20.36 4.08
N ARG A 242 9.19 21.25 4.66
CA ARG A 242 8.75 21.11 6.06
C ARG A 242 7.97 19.81 6.32
N ILE A 243 7.21 19.33 5.34
CA ILE A 243 6.46 18.07 5.44
C ILE A 243 7.44 16.89 5.31
N ILE A 244 8.35 16.97 4.34
CA ILE A 244 9.38 15.95 4.07
C ILE A 244 10.31 15.78 5.27
N GLU A 245 10.91 16.86 5.77
CA GLU A 245 11.78 16.84 6.96
C GLU A 245 11.06 16.31 8.20
N ARG A 246 9.77 16.65 8.36
CA ARG A 246 9.02 16.21 9.54
C ARG A 246 8.62 14.74 9.47
N HIS A 247 8.19 14.26 8.31
CA HIS A 247 7.49 12.98 8.18
C HIS A 247 8.25 11.91 7.42
N PHE A 248 9.26 12.29 6.65
CA PHE A 248 9.98 11.48 5.66
C PHE A 248 11.50 11.76 5.65
N ASP A 249 12.08 12.15 6.78
CA ASP A 249 13.53 12.41 6.93
C ASP A 249 14.42 11.19 6.68
N PHE A 250 13.82 10.00 6.68
CA PHE A 250 14.45 8.75 6.26
C PHE A 250 14.61 8.61 4.74
N LEU A 251 13.88 9.38 3.93
CA LEU A 251 14.01 9.38 2.47
C LEU A 251 15.21 10.26 2.07
N GLN A 252 16.39 9.66 2.04
CA GLN A 252 17.64 10.29 1.62
C GLN A 252 18.26 9.53 0.45
N GLY A 253 19.20 10.18 -0.26
CA GLY A 253 19.99 9.54 -1.31
C GLY A 253 19.11 8.89 -2.39
N GLN A 254 19.16 7.55 -2.48
CA GLN A 254 18.36 6.81 -3.46
C GLN A 254 16.86 6.89 -3.15
N GLY A 255 16.42 6.75 -1.90
CA GLY A 255 15.00 6.82 -1.55
C GLY A 255 14.35 8.16 -1.86
N ALA A 256 15.08 9.28 -1.70
CA ALA A 256 14.60 10.59 -2.15
C ALA A 256 14.36 10.62 -3.67
N LYS A 257 15.33 10.12 -4.45
CA LYS A 257 15.21 10.03 -5.91
C LYS A 257 14.05 9.13 -6.35
N THR A 258 13.93 7.95 -5.75
CA THR A 258 12.84 7.00 -6.04
C THR A 258 11.48 7.61 -5.70
N ALA A 259 11.39 8.44 -4.66
CA ALA A 259 10.18 9.16 -4.29
C ALA A 259 9.87 10.38 -5.17
N GLY A 260 10.78 10.78 -6.07
CA GLY A 260 10.68 12.00 -6.87
C GLY A 260 10.82 13.28 -6.05
N LEU A 261 11.50 13.21 -4.90
CA LEU A 261 11.77 14.33 -4.01
C LEU A 261 13.08 15.02 -4.41
#